data_AF-A0AAN8ZZ28-F1
#
_entry.id   AF-A0AAN8ZZ28-F1
#
_cell.length_a   1.000
_cell.length_b   1.000
_cell.length_c   1.000
_cell.angle_alpha   90.00
_cell.angle_beta   90.00
_cell.angle_gamma   90.00
#
_symmetry.space_group_name_H-M   'P 1'
#
loop_
_entity.id
_entity.type
_entity.pdbx_description
1 polymer ?
#
loop_
_entity_poly.entity_id
_entity_poly.type
_entity_poly.pdbx_seq_one_letter_code
_entity_poly.pdbx_strand_id
1 'polypeptide(L)'
;MLTKPAYRNHLRVHTGERPFKCKECGARFVQHAHLKAHMKSHRGIKDFQCDICGRAFAARQTLNIHHRTHTKEKPYMTNCKSWM
;
A
#
# COMPACT_ATOMS: atom_id res chain seq x y z
N MET A 1 -3.89 20.88 -4.69
CA MET A 1 -5.25 20.73 -4.14
C MET A 1 -5.61 19.25 -4.10
N LEU A 2 -5.81 18.66 -2.91
CA LEU A 2 -6.24 17.27 -2.81
C LEU A 2 -7.70 17.20 -3.27
N THR A 3 -8.03 16.30 -4.20
CA THR A 3 -9.40 16.12 -4.66
C THR A 3 -10.28 15.60 -3.51
N LYS A 4 -11.58 15.96 -3.46
CA LYS A 4 -12.52 15.52 -2.41
C LYS A 4 -12.45 14.00 -2.07
N PRO A 5 -12.34 13.06 -3.03
CA PRO A 5 -12.19 11.64 -2.73
C PRO A 5 -10.84 11.28 -2.09
N ALA A 6 -9.76 11.98 -2.48
CA ALA A 6 -8.44 11.78 -1.91
C ALA A 6 -8.37 12.26 -0.45
N TYR A 7 -9.00 13.40 -0.14
CA TYR A 7 -9.13 13.90 1.23
C TYR A 7 -9.90 12.92 2.13
N ARG A 8 -11.03 12.37 1.66
CA ARG A 8 -11.79 11.36 2.42
C ARG A 8 -10.97 10.10 2.69
N ASN A 9 -10.20 9.62 1.72
CA ASN A 9 -9.31 8.48 1.91
C ASN A 9 -8.17 8.78 2.89
N HIS A 10 -7.65 10.01 2.92
CA HIS A 10 -6.67 10.45 3.91
C HIS A 10 -7.25 10.43 5.34
N LEU A 11 -8.46 10.96 5.54
CA LEU A 11 -9.12 10.98 6.85
C LEU A 11 -9.35 9.57 7.44
N ARG A 12 -9.50 8.54 6.60
CA ARG A 12 -9.61 7.15 7.04
C ARG A 12 -8.35 6.63 7.76
N VAL A 13 -7.19 7.25 7.52
CA VAL A 13 -5.95 6.91 8.23
C VAL A 13 -6.02 7.39 9.69
N HIS A 14 -6.59 8.57 9.93
CA HIS A 14 -6.76 9.13 11.27
C HIS A 14 -7.88 8.44 12.05
N THR A 15 -9.00 8.16 11.39
CA THR A 15 -10.17 7.51 12.02
C THR A 15 -10.02 6.00 12.17
N GLY A 16 -9.03 5.38 11.51
CA GLY A 16 -8.86 3.93 11.47
C GLY A 16 -9.93 3.19 10.67
N GLU A 17 -10.81 3.89 9.97
CA GLU A 17 -11.88 3.29 9.17
C GLU A 17 -11.28 2.46 8.02
N ARG A 18 -11.58 1.16 7.99
CA ARG A 18 -11.14 0.23 6.94
C ARG A 18 -12.37 -0.45 6.32
N PRO A 19 -13.00 0.18 5.31
CA PRO A 19 -14.25 -0.31 4.73
C PRO A 19 -14.10 -1.61 3.97
N PHE A 20 -12.92 -1.87 3.40
CA PHE A 20 -12.72 -2.97 2.47
C PHE A 20 -12.20 -4.20 3.22
N LYS A 21 -13.00 -5.25 3.34
CA LYS A 21 -12.65 -6.50 4.02
C LYS A 21 -12.35 -7.62 3.01
N CYS A 22 -11.26 -8.34 3.23
CA CYS A 22 -10.96 -9.60 2.56
C CYS A 22 -11.89 -10.69 3.07
N LYS A 23 -12.56 -11.40 2.15
CA LYS A 23 -13.48 -12.49 2.51
C LYS A 23 -12.74 -13.77 2.92
N GLU A 24 -11.51 -13.96 2.47
CA GLU A 24 -10.74 -15.20 2.71
C GLU A 24 -10.03 -15.18 4.08
N CYS A 25 -9.42 -14.06 4.47
CA CYS A 25 -8.69 -13.97 5.75
C CYS A 25 -9.22 -12.90 6.71
N GLY A 26 -10.25 -12.13 6.32
CA GLY A 26 -10.82 -11.08 7.17
C GLY A 26 -10.01 -9.79 7.25
N ALA A 27 -8.84 -9.71 6.60
CA ALA A 27 -7.99 -8.50 6.59
C ALA A 27 -8.74 -7.27 6.06
N ARG A 28 -8.53 -6.09 6.68
CA ARG A 28 -9.23 -4.85 6.32
C ARG A 28 -8.30 -3.78 5.77
N PHE A 29 -8.76 -3.08 4.74
CA PHE A 29 -8.02 -2.08 3.98
C PHE A 29 -8.80 -0.77 3.87
N VAL A 30 -8.07 0.34 3.78
CA VAL A 30 -8.62 1.70 3.62
C VAL A 30 -9.05 1.98 2.18
N GLN A 31 -8.41 1.32 1.20
CA GLN A 31 -8.61 1.53 -0.22
C GLN A 31 -8.89 0.21 -0.95
N HIS A 32 -9.78 0.24 -1.94
CA HIS A 32 -10.13 -0.93 -2.76
C HIS A 32 -8.93 -1.47 -3.56
N ALA A 33 -8.05 -0.59 -4.07
CA ALA A 33 -6.85 -1.00 -4.80
C ALA A 33 -5.92 -1.87 -3.94
N HIS A 34 -5.80 -1.56 -2.64
CA HIS A 34 -4.99 -2.35 -1.71
C HIS A 34 -5.62 -3.72 -1.43
N LEU A 35 -6.95 -3.80 -1.28
CA LEU A 35 -7.65 -5.09 -1.20
C LEU A 35 -7.43 -5.93 -2.47
N LYS A 36 -7.56 -5.34 -3.66
CA LYS A 36 -7.35 -6.05 -4.94
C LYS A 36 -5.92 -6.59 -5.05
N ALA A 37 -4.92 -5.82 -4.64
CA ALA A 37 -3.53 -6.27 -4.62
C ALA A 37 -3.31 -7.39 -3.59
N HIS A 38 -3.94 -7.29 -2.41
CA HIS A 38 -3.92 -8.34 -1.40
C HIS A 38 -4.57 -9.65 -1.90
N MET A 39 -5.69 -9.60 -2.64
CA MET A 39 -6.29 -10.82 -3.19
C MET A 39 -5.35 -11.59 -4.13
N LYS A 40 -4.38 -10.92 -4.76
CA LYS A 40 -3.36 -11.60 -5.58
C LYS A 40 -2.42 -12.46 -4.73
N SER A 41 -2.15 -12.07 -3.47
CA SER A 41 -1.30 -12.87 -2.58
C SER A 41 -1.95 -14.20 -2.20
N HIS A 42 -3.28 -14.24 -2.08
CA HIS A 42 -4.01 -15.49 -1.86
C HIS A 42 -3.86 -16.49 -3.01
N ARG A 43 -3.77 -15.97 -4.24
CA ARG A 43 -3.54 -16.79 -5.44
C ARG A 43 -2.07 -17.12 -5.68
N GLY A 44 -1.16 -16.64 -4.83
CA GLY A 44 0.28 -16.74 -5.05
C GLY A 44 0.79 -15.96 -6.27
N ILE A 45 -0.05 -15.11 -6.88
CA ILE A 45 0.29 -14.33 -8.06
C ILE A 45 1.20 -13.18 -7.63
N LYS A 46 2.47 -13.26 -8.01
CA LYS A 46 3.49 -12.26 -7.75
C LYS A 46 3.90 -11.59 -9.06
N ASP A 47 3.08 -10.66 -9.52
CA ASP A 47 3.25 -9.96 -10.80
C ASP A 47 4.47 -9.03 -10.83
N PHE A 48 5.03 -8.67 -9.66
CA PHE A 48 6.06 -7.65 -9.55
C PHE A 48 7.36 -8.27 -9.04
N GLN A 49 8.27 -8.60 -9.96
CA GLN A 49 9.58 -9.14 -9.64
C GLN A 49 10.63 -8.04 -9.51
N CYS A 50 11.50 -8.18 -8.52
CA CYS A 50 12.70 -7.36 -8.39
C CYS A 50 13.74 -7.82 -9.40
N ASP A 51 14.22 -6.88 -10.19
CA ASP A 51 15.28 -7.05 -11.20
C ASP A 51 16.66 -7.29 -10.57
N ILE A 52 16.89 -6.82 -9.34
CA ILE A 52 18.18 -6.95 -8.65
C ILE A 52 18.35 -8.32 -7.97
N CYS A 53 17.32 -8.84 -7.31
CA CYS A 53 17.42 -10.08 -6.53
C CYS A 53 16.40 -11.15 -6.90
N GLY A 54 15.58 -10.93 -7.94
CA GLY A 54 14.60 -11.89 -8.43
C GLY A 54 13.40 -12.10 -7.51
N ARG A 55 13.28 -11.38 -6.38
CA ARG A 55 12.19 -11.58 -5.41
C ARG A 55 10.88 -11.02 -5.95
N ALA A 56 9.82 -11.81 -5.91
CA ALA A 56 8.53 -11.43 -6.45
C ALA A 56 7.52 -11.01 -5.36
N PHE A 57 6.72 -9.98 -5.68
CA PHE A 57 5.79 -9.31 -4.79
C PHE A 57 4.39 -9.23 -5.43
N ALA A 58 3.35 -9.22 -4.60
CA ALA A 58 1.95 -9.11 -5.04
C ALA A 58 1.54 -7.68 -5.43
N ALA A 59 2.31 -6.66 -5.03
CA ALA A 59 1.98 -5.25 -5.25
C ALA A 59 3.21 -4.42 -5.64
N ARG A 60 3.03 -3.48 -6.58
CA ARG A 60 4.08 -2.58 -7.05
C ARG A 60 4.63 -1.65 -5.97
N GLN A 61 3.79 -1.21 -5.02
CA GLN A 61 4.25 -0.39 -3.89
C GLN A 61 5.23 -1.16 -3.00
N THR A 62 4.95 -2.44 -2.74
CA THR A 62 5.84 -3.31 -1.95
C THR A 62 7.15 -3.57 -2.68
N LEU A 63 7.11 -3.80 -4.00
CA LEU A 63 8.32 -3.89 -4.83
C LEU A 63 9.14 -2.60 -4.76
N ASN A 64 8.52 -1.43 -4.90
CA ASN A 64 9.21 -0.13 -4.81
C ASN A 64 9.87 0.08 -3.44
N ILE A 65 9.20 -0.27 -2.34
CA ILE A 65 9.80 -0.21 -0.99
C ILE A 65 10.98 -1.18 -0.89
N HIS A 66 10.84 -2.38 -1.46
CA HIS A 66 11.93 -3.35 -1.50
C HIS A 66 13.10 -2.89 -2.36
N HIS A 67 12.88 -2.25 -3.52
CA HIS A 67 13.97 -1.72 -4.36
C HIS A 67 14.85 -0.73 -3.58
N ARG A 68 14.27 0.00 -2.63
CA ARG A 68 15.02 0.91 -1.75
C ARG A 68 16.00 0.19 -0.80
N THR A 69 15.79 -1.10 -0.52
CA THR A 69 16.77 -1.88 0.27
C THR A 69 18.04 -2.16 -0.53
N HIS A 70 17.95 -2.15 -1.86
CA HIS A 70 19.11 -2.31 -2.74
C HIS A 70 19.82 -0.98 -3.01
N THR A 71 19.07 0.12 -3.14
CA THR A 71 19.64 1.42 -3.53
C THR A 71 20.18 2.27 -2.36
N LYS A 72 20.10 1.83 -1.10
CA LYS A 72 20.54 2.59 0.10
C LYS A 72 20.03 4.05 0.21
N GLU A 73 19.04 4.44 -0.60
CA GLU A 73 18.47 5.79 -0.56
C GLU A 73 17.35 5.88 0.49
N LYS A 74 17.63 6.60 1.59
CA LYS A 74 16.60 7.22 2.43
C LYS A 74 16.31 8.61 1.86
N PRO A 75 15.05 8.93 1.49
CA PRO A 75 14.54 10.16 2.09
C PRO A 75 13.05 10.20 2.48
N TYR A 76 12.89 11.07 3.48
CA TYR A 76 11.75 11.77 4.06
C TYR A 76 10.69 10.96 4.83
N MET A 77 10.73 11.12 6.15
CA MET A 77 9.52 11.16 6.97
C MET A 77 8.72 12.39 6.55
N THR A 78 7.55 12.22 5.92
CA THR A 78 6.55 13.28 5.92
C THR A 78 5.97 13.35 7.32
N ASN A 79 6.49 14.27 8.12
CA ASN A 79 5.78 14.75 9.29
C ASN A 79 4.46 15.37 8.80
N CYS A 80 3.35 14.65 8.94
CA CYS A 80 2.03 15.21 8.66
C CYS A 80 1.67 16.11 9.83
N LYS A 81 2.15 17.36 9.83
CA LYS A 81 1.63 18.38 10.74
C LYS A 81 0.16 18.60 10.39
N SER A 82 -0.68 18.23 11.34
CA SER A 82 -2.06 18.63 11.50
C SER A 82 -2.22 20.11 11.17
N TRP A 83 -2.94 20.43 10.10
CA TRP A 83 -3.60 21.74 9.98
C TRP A 83 -5.10 21.50 9.87
N MET A 84 -5.76 21.95 10.93
CA MET A 84 -7.14 22.42 10.97
C MET A 84 -7.38 23.46 9.88
#